data_AF-A0A8T7LCI8-F1
#
_entry.id   AF-A0A8T7LCI8-F1
#
_cell.length_a   1.000
_cell.length_b   1.000
_cell.length_c   1.000
_cell.angle_alpha   90.00
_cell.angle_beta   90.00
_cell.angle_gamma   90.00
#
_symmetry.space_group_name_H-M   'P 1'
#
loop_
_entity.id
_entity.type
_entity.pdbx_description
1 polymer ?
#
loop_
_entity_poly.entity_id
_entity_poly.type
_entity_poly.pdbx_seq_one_letter_code
_entity_poly.pdbx_strand_id
1 'polypeptide(L)'
;MEQWEYLTTIIRADAGNKDVQEQIKRRWPNLKRVPRYAPEAMTRQLDDLGAQGWELVSMEPVRRVGRKGDILFGDPGWSNAYFCVLKRRKQLTGPQG
;
A
#
# COMPACT_ATOMS: atom_id res chain seq x y z
N MET A 1 20.49 18.89 9.60
CA MET A 1 20.19 18.22 8.32
C MET A 1 18.88 17.48 8.48
N GLU A 2 18.02 17.50 7.46
CA GLU A 2 16.80 16.68 7.47
C GLU A 2 17.18 15.20 7.45
N GLN A 3 16.56 14.39 8.32
CA GLN A 3 16.72 12.93 8.34
C GLN A 3 15.39 12.27 7.98
N TRP A 4 15.46 11.15 7.28
CA TRP A 4 14.30 10.39 6.82
C TRP A 4 14.26 9.02 7.48
N GLU A 5 13.06 8.58 7.84
CA GLU A 5 12.77 7.19 8.14
C GLU A 5 12.14 6.56 6.90
N TYR A 6 12.50 5.30 6.59
CA TYR A 6 11.98 4.56 5.44
C TYR A 6 11.22 3.33 5.91
N LEU A 7 10.12 3.03 5.24
CA LEU A 7 9.31 1.84 5.46
C LEU A 7 9.16 1.08 4.14
N THR A 8 9.38 -0.23 4.18
CA THR A 8 9.03 -1.12 3.08
C THR A 8 7.85 -1.99 3.51
N THR A 9 6.87 -2.16 2.64
CA THR A 9 5.68 -2.96 2.96
C THR A 9 5.05 -3.55 1.71
N ILE A 10 4.23 -4.58 1.90
CA ILE A 10 3.42 -5.18 0.84
C ILE A 10 1.99 -4.74 1.01
N ILE A 11 1.48 -4.01 0.02
CA ILE A 11 0.08 -3.61 -0.06
C ILE A 11 -0.62 -4.54 -1.05
N ARG A 12 -1.82 -5.02 -0.71
CA ARG A 12 -2.63 -5.89 -1.58
C ARG A 12 -3.92 -5.22 -1.98
N ALA A 13 -4.23 -5.26 -3.28
CA ALA A 13 -5.51 -4.90 -3.83
C ALA A 13 -6.51 -6.04 -3.60
N ASP A 14 -7.35 -5.93 -2.57
CA ASP A 14 -8.41 -6.91 -2.29
C ASP A 14 -9.72 -6.21 -1.93
N ALA A 15 -10.64 -6.20 -2.91
CA ALA A 15 -12.01 -5.74 -2.76
C ALA A 15 -12.98 -6.90 -2.45
N GLY A 16 -12.50 -8.02 -1.89
CA GLY A 16 -13.35 -9.14 -1.47
C GLY A 16 -14.28 -8.79 -0.31
N ASN A 17 -13.92 -7.81 0.51
CA ASN A 17 -14.74 -7.32 1.62
C ASN A 17 -15.82 -6.33 1.12
N LYS A 18 -17.07 -6.52 1.58
CA LYS A 18 -18.21 -5.64 1.26
C LYS A 18 -17.96 -4.18 1.66
N ASP A 19 -17.37 -3.93 2.83
CA ASP A 19 -17.09 -2.57 3.30
C ASP A 19 -16.13 -1.85 2.36
N VAL A 20 -15.12 -2.56 1.86
CA VAL A 20 -14.16 -2.04 0.88
C VAL A 20 -14.86 -1.74 -0.44
N GLN A 21 -15.76 -2.62 -0.91
CA GLN A 21 -16.53 -2.37 -2.13
C GLN A 21 -17.45 -1.15 -2.00
N GLU A 22 -18.11 -0.98 -0.85
CA GLU A 22 -18.96 0.18 -0.60
C GLU A 22 -18.15 1.47 -0.54
N GLN A 23 -16.99 1.46 0.12
CA GLN A 23 -16.09 2.60 0.17
C GLN A 23 -15.63 3.00 -1.25
N ILE A 24 -15.24 2.02 -2.08
CA ILE A 24 -14.88 2.25 -3.48
C ILE A 24 -16.05 2.85 -4.24
N LYS A 25 -17.26 2.29 -4.16
CA LYS A 25 -18.43 2.83 -4.86
C LYS A 25 -18.81 4.24 -4.40
N ARG A 26 -18.63 4.56 -3.11
CA ARG A 26 -18.87 5.93 -2.60
C ARG A 26 -17.89 6.93 -3.20
N ARG A 27 -16.61 6.55 -3.31
CA ARG A 27 -15.55 7.42 -3.87
C ARG A 27 -15.58 7.48 -5.40
N TRP A 28 -16.01 6.40 -6.05
CA TRP A 28 -16.14 6.28 -7.50
C TRP A 28 -17.54 5.77 -7.90
N PRO A 29 -18.57 6.64 -7.84
CA PRO A 29 -19.97 6.25 -8.06
C PRO A 29 -20.25 5.74 -9.48
N ASN A 30 -19.42 6.11 -10.46
CA ASN A 30 -19.56 5.68 -11.84
C ASN A 30 -19.06 4.23 -12.08
N LEU A 31 -18.41 3.61 -11.08
CA LEU A 31 -17.89 2.26 -11.20
C LEU A 31 -19.01 1.21 -11.02
N LYS A 32 -19.55 0.72 -12.14
CA LYS A 32 -20.70 -0.21 -12.17
C LYS A 32 -20.46 -1.52 -11.41
N ARG A 33 -19.25 -2.06 -11.49
CA ARG A 33 -18.82 -3.29 -10.79
C ARG A 33 -17.39 -3.08 -10.31
N VAL A 34 -17.14 -3.38 -9.03
CA VAL A 34 -15.80 -3.36 -8.45
C VAL A 34 -15.15 -4.72 -8.71
N PRO A 35 -14.06 -4.81 -9.49
CA PRO A 35 -13.29 -6.04 -9.62
C PRO A 35 -12.72 -6.50 -8.26
N ARG A 36 -12.56 -7.81 -8.05
CA ARG A 36 -12.00 -8.34 -6.79
C ARG A 36 -10.62 -7.78 -6.46
N TYR A 37 -9.79 -7.56 -7.48
CA TYR A 37 -8.43 -7.06 -7.34
C TYR A 37 -8.30 -5.62 -7.87
N ALA A 38 -9.36 -4.82 -7.71
CA ALA A 38 -9.37 -3.41 -8.07
C ALA A 38 -8.28 -2.64 -7.29
N PRO A 39 -7.37 -1.90 -7.94
CA PRO A 39 -6.33 -1.14 -7.26
C PRO A 39 -6.87 -0.14 -6.23
N GLU A 40 -8.08 0.38 -6.44
CA GLU A 40 -8.81 1.26 -5.54
C GLU A 40 -9.03 0.66 -4.15
N ALA A 41 -8.97 -0.67 -4.01
CA ALA A 41 -9.03 -1.34 -2.71
C ALA A 41 -7.81 -1.05 -1.82
N MET A 42 -6.71 -0.58 -2.39
CA MET A 42 -5.50 -0.22 -1.64
C MET A 42 -5.60 1.15 -0.99
N THR A 43 -6.56 1.99 -1.41
CA THR A 43 -6.67 3.37 -0.97
C THR A 43 -6.78 3.49 0.55
N ARG A 44 -7.54 2.63 1.22
CA ARG A 44 -7.63 2.64 2.68
C ARG A 44 -6.27 2.40 3.36
N GLN A 45 -5.52 1.40 2.90
CA GLN A 45 -4.19 1.08 3.45
C GLN A 45 -3.20 2.25 3.24
N LEU A 46 -3.27 2.90 2.08
CA LEU A 46 -2.45 4.06 1.75
C LEU A 46 -2.85 5.29 2.57
N ASP A 47 -4.15 5.54 2.75
CA ASP A 47 -4.67 6.64 3.57
C ASP A 47 -4.26 6.45 5.05
N ASP A 48 -4.34 5.21 5.58
CA ASP A 48 -3.89 4.87 6.94
C ASP A 48 -2.38 5.11 7.14
N LEU A 49 -1.56 4.86 6.11
CA LEU A 49 -0.12 5.17 6.10
C LEU A 49 0.13 6.68 6.02
N GLY A 50 -0.62 7.39 5.17
CA GLY A 50 -0.58 8.84 5.07
C GLY A 50 -0.92 9.54 6.38
N ALA A 51 -1.93 9.03 7.10
CA ALA A 51 -2.32 9.53 8.43
C ALA A 51 -1.21 9.38 9.49
N GLN A 52 -0.29 8.43 9.31
CA GLN A 52 0.90 8.24 10.15
C GLN A 52 2.10 9.09 9.70
N GLY A 53 1.91 9.95 8.68
CA GLY A 53 2.93 10.82 8.12
C GLY A 53 3.83 10.15 7.08
N TRP A 54 3.48 8.95 6.59
CA TRP A 54 4.23 8.29 5.52
C TRP A 54 3.84 8.83 4.14
N GLU A 55 4.85 9.12 3.33
CA GLU A 55 4.72 9.47 1.92
C GLU A 55 5.19 8.30 1.05
N LEU A 56 4.39 7.93 0.05
CA LEU A 56 4.74 6.89 -0.91
C LEU A 56 5.88 7.37 -1.83
N VAL A 57 6.95 6.57 -1.95
CA VAL A 57 8.13 6.84 -2.79
C VAL A 57 8.07 6.02 -4.08
N SER A 58 7.84 4.73 -3.96
CA SER A 58 7.73 3.81 -5.10
C SER A 58 6.71 2.72 -4.82
N MET A 59 6.15 2.17 -5.90
CA MET A 59 5.18 1.09 -5.87
C MET A 59 5.37 0.21 -7.11
N GLU A 60 5.66 -1.07 -6.88
CA GLU A 60 5.95 -2.02 -7.95
C GLU A 60 5.09 -3.28 -7.78
N PRO A 61 4.48 -3.81 -8.85
CA PRO A 61 3.77 -5.08 -8.78
C PRO A 61 4.75 -6.21 -8.52
N VAL A 62 4.39 -7.13 -7.62
CA VAL A 62 5.22 -8.29 -7.29
C VAL A 62 4.45 -9.57 -7.54
N ARG A 63 5.03 -10.54 -8.27
CA ARG A 63 4.31 -11.76 -8.64
C ARG A 63 3.93 -12.59 -7.41
N ARG A 64 4.84 -12.67 -6.45
CA ARG A 64 4.67 -13.47 -5.25
C ARG A 64 5.51 -12.91 -4.12
N VAL A 65 4.95 -12.98 -2.92
CA VAL A 65 5.69 -12.82 -1.67
C VAL A 65 5.87 -14.21 -1.07
N GLY A 66 7.13 -14.64 -0.94
CA GLY A 66 7.48 -15.93 -0.38
C GLY A 66 7.23 -15.99 1.12
N ARG A 67 7.23 -17.22 1.66
CA ARG A 67 6.94 -17.46 3.08
C ARG A 67 7.98 -16.85 4.01
N LYS A 68 9.17 -16.50 3.50
CA LYS A 68 10.24 -15.83 4.24
C LYS A 68 10.27 -14.32 4.00
N GLY A 69 9.28 -13.75 3.32
CA GLY A 69 9.23 -12.33 2.96
C GLY A 69 10.02 -11.97 1.70
N ASP A 70 10.55 -12.97 0.99
CA ASP A 70 11.23 -12.82 -0.30
C ASP A 70 10.26 -12.39 -1.41
N ILE A 71 10.75 -11.61 -2.38
CA ILE A 71 9.95 -11.04 -3.48
C ILE A 71 10.38 -11.69 -4.80
N LEU A 72 9.40 -12.19 -5.56
CA LEU A 72 9.63 -12.78 -6.89
C LEU A 72 9.40 -11.75 -8.00
N PHE A 73 10.45 -11.47 -8.80
CA PHE A 73 10.46 -10.43 -9.85
C PHE A 73 10.37 -10.93 -11.30
N GLY A 74 10.32 -12.25 -11.54
CA GLY A 74 10.87 -12.79 -12.81
C GLY A 74 10.01 -13.73 -13.65
N ASP A 75 8.69 -13.75 -13.55
CA ASP A 75 7.88 -14.68 -14.37
C ASP A 75 6.55 -14.05 -14.80
N PRO A 76 5.96 -14.46 -15.94
CA PRO A 76 4.62 -14.06 -16.31
C PRO A 76 3.58 -14.56 -15.28
N GLY A 77 2.74 -13.67 -14.80
CA GLY A 77 1.63 -14.00 -13.89
C GLY A 77 0.88 -12.76 -13.42
N TRP A 78 -0.41 -12.93 -13.13
CA TRP A 78 -1.23 -11.89 -12.52
C TRP A 78 -0.96 -11.82 -11.02
N SER A 79 -0.85 -10.60 -10.49
CA SER A 79 -0.74 -10.35 -9.06
C SER A 79 -1.58 -9.15 -8.66
N ASN A 80 -2.04 -9.18 -7.42
CA ASN A 80 -2.69 -8.06 -6.74
C ASN A 80 -1.83 -7.51 -5.59
N ALA A 81 -0.57 -7.96 -5.47
CA ALA A 81 0.37 -7.55 -4.44
C ALA A 81 1.39 -6.56 -5.01
N TYR A 82 1.72 -5.55 -4.21
CA TYR A 82 2.62 -4.46 -4.58
C TYR A 82 3.65 -4.24 -3.48
N PHE A 83 4.92 -4.21 -3.85
CA PHE A 83 5.99 -3.76 -2.97
C PHE A 83 6.05 -2.24 -3.00
N CYS A 84 5.88 -1.65 -1.81
CA CYS A 84 5.83 -0.20 -1.63
C CYS A 84 6.99 0.24 -0.75
N VAL A 85 7.66 1.32 -1.17
CA VAL A 85 8.64 2.03 -0.34
C VAL A 85 8.02 3.36 0.04
N LEU A 86 8.05 3.69 1.32
CA LEU A 86 7.56 4.93 1.89
C LEU A 86 8.65 5.63 2.69
N LYS A 87 8.51 6.95 2.84
CA LYS A 87 9.39 7.77 3.67
C LYS A 87 8.58 8.68 4.58
N ARG A 88 9.14 9.07 5.72
CA ARG A 88 8.64 10.18 6.53
C ARG A 88 9.79 10.93 7.17
N ARG A 89 9.57 12.18 7.56
CA ARG A 89 10.57 12.95 8.31
C ARG A 89 10.80 12.29 9.66
N LYS A 90 12.06 12.00 9.98
CA LYS A 90 12.43 11.46 11.29
C LYS A 90 12.26 12.57 12.31
N GLN A 91 11.40 12.35 13.30
CA GLN A 91 11.33 13.26 14.43
C GLN A 91 12.62 13.10 15.22
N LEU A 92 13.40 14.18 15.30
CA LEU A 92 14.53 14.26 16.22
C LEU A 92 13.93 14.33 17.62
N THR A 93 13.71 13.18 18.25
CA THR A 93 13.47 13.15 19.70
C THR A 93 14.71 13.72 20.36
N GLY A 94 14.60 14.94 20.88
CA GLY A 94 15.63 15.53 21.76
C GLY A 94 15.90 14.59 22.94
N PRO A 95 17.10 14.68 23.56
CA PRO A 95 17.41 13.84 24.71
C PRO A 95 16.33 14.04 25.77
N GLN A 96 15.70 12.94 26.20
CA GLN A 96 14.87 12.96 27.39
C GLN A 96 15.81 13.27 28.56
N GLY A 97 15.65 14.47 29.12
CA GLY A 97 16.38 14.93 30.31
C GLY A 97 15.90 14.25 31.58
#